data_AF-A0A0H2VJC8-F1
#
_entry.id   AF-A0A0H2VJC8-F1
#
_cell.length_a   1.000
_cell.length_b   1.000
_cell.length_c   1.000
_cell.angle_alpha   90.00
_cell.angle_beta   90.00
_cell.angle_gamma   90.00
#
_symmetry.space_group_name_H-M   'P 1'
#
loop_
_entity.id
_entity.type
_entity.pdbx_description
1 polymer ?
#
loop_
_entity_poly.entity_id
_entity_poly.type
_entity_poly.pdbx_seq_one_letter_code
_entity_poly.pdbx_strand_id
1 'polypeptide(L)'
;MPTGQIYSISYENDAIDFISDKIKTKENKGKLTMQVLTIDENGKLDISVRQGLMEAREIFLVITGANKRDMVEKLYRENGKTSFEPSDLKAHRMVNVILDKEAAAGLPEDVKEYFTARFA
;
A
#
# COMPACT_ATOMS: atom_id res chain seq x y z
N MET A 1 -14.54 16.27 -7.69
CA MET A 1 -13.15 16.61 -8.07
C MET A 1 -13.19 17.39 -9.38
N PRO A 2 -12.40 18.46 -9.55
CA PRO A 2 -12.31 19.19 -10.82
C PRO A 2 -11.79 18.31 -11.97
N THR A 3 -12.42 18.42 -13.14
CA THR A 3 -12.04 17.73 -14.37
C THR A 3 -10.65 18.22 -14.81
N GLY A 4 -9.62 17.38 -14.70
CA GLY A 4 -8.22 17.76 -14.92
C GLY A 4 -7.27 17.42 -13.78
N GLN A 5 -7.77 16.89 -12.66
CA GLN A 5 -6.96 16.38 -11.55
C GLN A 5 -6.97 14.85 -11.44
N ILE A 6 -7.74 14.17 -12.31
CA ILE A 6 -7.83 12.72 -12.39
C ILE A 6 -7.16 12.29 -13.68
N TYR A 7 -6.17 11.41 -13.56
CA TYR A 7 -5.44 10.84 -14.67
C TYR A 7 -5.52 9.33 -14.59
N SER A 8 -5.98 8.69 -15.66
CA SER A 8 -5.93 7.24 -15.79
C SER A 8 -4.56 6.83 -16.31
N ILE A 9 -3.92 5.89 -15.63
CA ILE A 9 -2.62 5.34 -16.02
C ILE A 9 -2.84 3.86 -16.35
N SER A 10 -2.27 3.39 -17.47
CA SER A 10 -2.29 1.97 -17.83
C SER A 10 -1.40 1.17 -16.87
N TYR A 11 -1.71 -0.10 -16.65
CA TYR A 11 -0.92 -1.00 -15.82
C TYR A 11 0.55 -1.15 -16.30
N GLU A 12 0.83 -0.87 -17.57
CA GLU A 12 2.20 -0.96 -18.11
C GLU A 12 3.01 0.34 -17.96
N ASN A 13 2.36 1.45 -17.61
CA ASN A 13 3.00 2.76 -17.58
C ASN A 13 3.54 3.09 -16.19
N ASP A 14 4.74 3.66 -16.11
CA ASP A 14 5.30 4.13 -14.85
C ASP A 14 4.62 5.44 -14.40
N ALA A 15 4.15 5.47 -13.15
CA ALA A 15 3.46 6.62 -12.59
C ALA A 15 4.38 7.83 -12.42
N ILE A 16 5.67 7.62 -12.14
CA ILE A 16 6.68 8.67 -11.97
C ILE A 16 6.99 9.33 -13.30
N ASP A 17 7.17 8.54 -14.36
CA ASP A 17 7.36 9.06 -15.71
C ASP A 17 6.13 9.87 -16.16
N PHE A 18 4.93 9.37 -15.86
CA PHE A 18 3.68 10.08 -16.15
C PHE A 18 3.58 11.42 -15.40
N ILE A 19 3.91 11.45 -14.10
CA ILE A 19 3.92 12.68 -13.29
C ILE A 19 4.93 13.67 -13.88
N SER A 20 6.11 13.21 -14.27
CA SER A 20 7.17 14.03 -14.86
C SER A 20 6.73 14.67 -16.18
N ASP A 21 6.08 13.90 -17.06
CA ASP A 21 5.64 14.37 -18.39
C ASP A 21 4.38 15.27 -18.34
N LYS A 22 3.36 14.87 -17.57
CA LYS A 22 2.04 15.51 -17.62
C LYS A 22 1.80 16.56 -16.55
N ILE A 23 2.50 16.51 -15.42
CA ILE A 23 2.26 17.43 -14.30
C ILE A 23 3.35 18.49 -14.28
N LYS A 24 3.06 19.64 -14.91
CA LYS A 24 3.93 20.82 -14.89
C LYS A 24 4.12 21.31 -13.46
N THR A 25 5.25 20.96 -12.86
CA THR A 25 5.64 21.43 -11.53
C THR A 25 7.01 22.08 -11.59
N LYS A 26 7.36 22.88 -10.57
CA LYS A 26 8.75 23.29 -10.38
C LYS A 26 9.58 22.02 -10.12
N GLU A 27 10.82 21.96 -10.61
CA GLU A 27 11.76 20.88 -10.31
C GLU A 27 11.70 20.54 -8.81
N ASN A 28 11.49 19.26 -8.47
CA ASN A 28 11.27 18.68 -7.14
C ASN A 28 9.84 18.64 -6.57
N LYS A 29 8.82 19.24 -7.21
CA LYS A 29 7.44 19.20 -6.70
C LYS A 29 6.55 18.09 -7.29
N GLY A 30 6.88 17.56 -8.46
CA GLY A 30 6.20 16.42 -9.08
C GLY A 30 6.66 15.10 -8.45
N LYS A 31 6.21 14.80 -7.24
CA LYS A 31 6.49 13.52 -6.57
C LYS A 31 5.18 12.84 -6.18
N LEU A 32 5.16 11.51 -6.27
CA LEU A 32 4.08 10.70 -5.73
C LEU A 32 4.09 10.86 -4.20
N THR A 33 3.03 11.46 -3.66
CA THR A 33 2.97 11.79 -2.23
C THR A 33 2.38 10.64 -1.43
N MET A 34 1.25 10.12 -1.90
CA MET A 34 0.50 9.07 -1.26
C MET A 34 0.14 8.01 -2.29
N GLN A 35 0.34 6.76 -1.92
CA GLN A 35 -0.08 5.61 -2.70
C GLN A 35 -1.00 4.75 -1.85
N VAL A 36 -2.15 4.35 -2.38
CA VAL A 36 -3.14 3.51 -1.69
C VAL A 36 -3.25 2.18 -2.43
N LEU A 37 -3.10 1.06 -1.71
CA LEU A 37 -3.13 -0.31 -2.25
C LEU A 37 -3.99 -1.22 -1.37
N THR A 38 -4.30 -2.39 -1.92
CA THR A 38 -4.79 -3.56 -1.21
C THR A 38 -3.94 -4.77 -1.59
N ILE A 39 -4.04 -5.86 -0.84
CA ILE A 39 -3.59 -7.19 -1.26
C ILE A 39 -4.82 -7.99 -1.71
N ASP A 40 -4.68 -8.88 -2.69
CA ASP A 40 -5.69 -9.88 -3.04
C ASP A 40 -5.65 -11.11 -2.11
N GLU A 41 -6.44 -12.15 -2.40
CA GLU A 41 -6.45 -13.39 -1.61
C GLU A 41 -5.19 -14.26 -1.82
N ASN A 42 -4.42 -13.99 -2.88
CA ASN A 42 -3.21 -14.72 -3.25
C ASN A 42 -1.92 -14.03 -2.80
N GLY A 43 -2.00 -12.85 -2.22
CA GLY A 43 -0.83 -12.08 -1.82
C GLY A 43 -0.28 -11.13 -2.88
N LYS A 44 -1.04 -10.82 -3.94
CA LYS A 44 -0.66 -9.88 -4.99
C LYS A 44 -1.17 -8.49 -4.68
N LEU A 45 -0.38 -7.47 -5.06
CA LEU A 45 -0.77 -6.07 -4.92
C LEU A 45 -1.51 -5.53 -6.15
N ASP A 46 -1.53 -6.29 -7.25
CA ASP A 46 -2.07 -5.89 -8.56
C ASP A 46 -1.60 -4.49 -9.00
N ILE A 47 -0.35 -4.17 -8.66
CA ILE A 47 0.42 -3.01 -9.11
C ILE A 47 1.85 -3.48 -9.28
N SER A 48 2.54 -3.05 -10.34
CA SER A 48 3.95 -3.38 -10.48
C SER A 48 4.76 -2.61 -9.44
N VAL A 49 5.58 -3.30 -8.64
CA VAL A 49 6.54 -2.67 -7.70
C VAL A 49 7.41 -1.62 -8.39
N ARG A 50 7.65 -1.78 -9.70
CA ARG A 50 8.43 -0.82 -10.51
C ARG A 50 7.71 0.51 -10.75
N GLN A 51 6.37 0.60 -10.65
CA GLN A 51 5.57 1.80 -10.94
C GLN A 51 5.62 2.88 -9.84
N GLY A 52 6.76 3.05 -9.18
CA GLY A 52 6.91 4.07 -8.14
C GLY A 52 6.27 3.73 -6.79
N LEU A 53 5.91 2.46 -6.54
CA LEU A 53 5.40 1.99 -5.25
C LEU A 53 6.32 2.43 -4.10
N MET A 54 7.62 2.21 -4.28
CA MET A 54 8.66 2.58 -3.31
C MET A 54 9.10 4.05 -3.39
N GLU A 55 8.67 4.79 -4.42
CA GLU A 55 8.98 6.22 -4.58
C GLU A 55 7.94 7.14 -3.92
N ALA A 56 6.75 6.60 -3.64
CA ALA A 56 5.73 7.29 -2.86
C ALA A 56 6.30 7.76 -1.52
N ARG A 57 5.88 8.93 -1.00
CA ARG A 57 6.35 9.35 0.32
C ARG A 57 5.74 8.53 1.44
N GLU A 58 4.51 8.08 1.24
CA GLU A 58 3.68 7.35 2.18
C GLU A 58 2.83 6.33 1.41
N ILE A 59 2.74 5.11 1.97
CA ILE A 59 1.93 4.03 1.41
C ILE A 59 0.85 3.68 2.43
N PHE A 60 -0.41 3.63 1.97
CA PHE A 60 -1.53 3.08 2.72
C PHE A 60 -1.91 1.73 2.13
N LEU A 61 -1.76 0.69 2.93
CA LEU A 61 -2.21 -0.65 2.60
C LEU A 61 -3.53 -0.90 3.33
N VAL A 62 -4.64 -0.87 2.59
CA VAL A 62 -5.99 -1.06 3.11
C VAL A 62 -6.43 -2.48 2.82
N ILE A 63 -6.73 -3.25 3.88
CA ILE A 63 -7.13 -4.66 3.77
C ILE A 63 -8.41 -4.88 4.57
N THR A 64 -9.43 -5.41 3.90
CA THR A 64 -10.75 -5.66 4.48
C THR A 64 -11.26 -7.04 4.12
N GLY A 65 -12.07 -7.63 5.00
CA GLY A 65 -12.73 -8.91 4.81
C GLY A 65 -11.95 -10.11 5.35
N ALA A 66 -12.69 -11.08 5.88
CA ALA A 66 -12.15 -12.31 6.46
C ALA A 66 -11.31 -13.16 5.49
N ASN A 67 -11.60 -13.09 4.18
CA ASN A 67 -10.89 -13.79 3.12
C ASN A 67 -9.40 -13.41 3.02
N LYS A 68 -9.01 -12.22 3.51
CA LYS A 68 -7.62 -11.74 3.48
C LYS A 68 -6.87 -11.92 4.79
N ARG A 69 -7.51 -12.51 5.80
CA ARG A 69 -6.95 -12.72 7.15
C ARG A 69 -5.62 -13.45 7.12
N ASP A 70 -5.53 -14.53 6.35
CA ASP A 70 -4.31 -15.34 6.28
C ASP A 70 -3.15 -14.55 5.62
N MET A 71 -3.47 -13.66 4.67
CA MET A 71 -2.48 -12.76 4.07
C MET A 71 -2.00 -11.68 5.06
N VAL A 72 -2.90 -11.16 5.89
CA VAL A 72 -2.54 -10.21 6.97
C VAL A 72 -1.63 -10.87 7.99
N GLU A 73 -1.95 -12.09 8.42
CA GLU A 73 -1.12 -12.85 9.35
C GLU A 73 0.26 -13.16 8.77
N LYS A 74 0.31 -13.57 7.49
CA LYS A 74 1.56 -13.79 6.77
C LYS A 74 2.39 -12.51 6.67
N LEU A 75 1.76 -11.39 6.29
CA LEU A 75 2.41 -10.08 6.25
C LEU A 75 2.97 -9.70 7.61
N TYR A 76 2.26 -9.97 8.71
CA TYR A 76 2.75 -9.68 10.06
C TYR A 76 4.00 -10.50 10.39
N ARG A 77 3.97 -11.82 10.16
CA ARG A 77 5.03 -12.77 10.54
C ARG A 77 6.30 -12.65 9.70
N GLU A 78 6.18 -12.29 8.43
CA GLU A 78 7.33 -12.29 7.52
C GLU A 78 8.29 -11.12 7.74
N ASN A 79 9.59 -11.42 7.79
CA ASN A 79 10.64 -10.43 8.02
C ASN A 79 11.41 -10.09 6.73
N GLY A 80 10.68 -9.73 5.68
CA GLY A 80 11.24 -9.34 4.38
C GLY A 80 12.10 -10.42 3.70
N LYS A 81 12.52 -10.17 2.45
CA LYS A 81 13.32 -11.11 1.64
C LYS A 81 12.65 -12.48 1.42
N THR A 82 11.32 -12.51 1.30
CA THR A 82 10.54 -13.69 0.92
C THR A 82 10.03 -13.54 -0.51
N SER A 83 9.40 -14.58 -1.06
CA SER A 83 8.68 -14.47 -2.35
C SER A 83 7.32 -13.76 -2.24
N PHE A 84 6.98 -13.26 -1.05
CA PHE A 84 5.73 -12.57 -0.79
C PHE A 84 5.93 -11.07 -0.99
N GLU A 85 5.52 -10.60 -2.16
CA GLU A 85 5.64 -9.22 -2.62
C GLU A 85 5.19 -8.17 -1.58
N PRO A 86 4.08 -8.34 -0.83
CA PRO A 86 3.67 -7.34 0.16
C PRO A 86 4.64 -7.18 1.34
N SER A 87 5.51 -8.16 1.59
CA SER A 87 6.54 -8.05 2.65
C SER A 87 7.61 -7.01 2.30
N ASP A 88 7.85 -6.75 1.01
CA ASP A 88 8.82 -5.76 0.54
C ASP A 88 8.40 -4.33 0.90
N LEU A 89 7.09 -4.10 1.09
CA LEU A 89 6.56 -2.83 1.61
C LEU A 89 7.17 -2.48 2.97
N LYS A 90 7.57 -3.47 3.79
CA LYS A 90 8.20 -3.20 5.10
C LYS A 90 9.57 -2.52 4.99
N ALA A 91 10.22 -2.59 3.83
CA ALA A 91 11.46 -1.86 3.57
C ALA A 91 11.22 -0.36 3.27
N HIS A 92 9.98 0.03 2.99
CA HIS A 92 9.62 1.41 2.73
C HIS A 92 9.63 2.22 4.04
N ARG A 93 10.08 3.48 3.97
CA ARG A 93 10.26 4.34 5.15
C ARG A 93 8.98 4.65 5.92
N MET A 94 7.82 4.55 5.26
CA MET A 94 6.52 4.91 5.83
C MET A 94 5.40 4.12 5.15
N VAL A 95 4.90 3.11 5.86
CA VAL A 95 3.76 2.29 5.45
C VAL A 95 2.75 2.25 6.59
N ASN A 96 1.50 2.57 6.27
CA ASN A 96 0.36 2.45 7.17
C ASN A 96 -0.50 1.28 6.70
N VAL A 97 -0.69 0.29 7.57
CA VAL A 97 -1.59 -0.84 7.30
C VAL A 97 -2.90 -0.58 8.01
N ILE A 98 -3.98 -0.47 7.24
CA ILE A 98 -5.34 -0.24 7.73
C ILE A 98 -6.11 -1.54 7.55
N LEU A 99 -6.62 -2.07 8.67
CA LEU A 99 -7.33 -3.34 8.73
C LEU A 99 -8.75 -3.11 9.27
N ASP A 100 -9.72 -3.84 8.75
CA ASP A 100 -10.98 -4.04 9.47
C ASP A 100 -10.86 -5.18 10.50
N LYS A 101 -11.90 -5.34 11.32
CA LYS A 101 -11.91 -6.36 12.39
C LYS A 101 -11.78 -7.78 11.85
N GLU A 102 -12.32 -8.05 10.66
CA GLU A 102 -12.32 -9.39 10.07
C GLU A 102 -10.95 -9.77 9.51
N ALA A 103 -10.31 -8.86 8.77
CA ALA A 103 -8.96 -9.04 8.24
C ALA A 103 -7.92 -9.11 9.36
N ALA A 104 -8.12 -8.36 10.45
CA ALA A 104 -7.24 -8.39 11.62
C ALA A 104 -7.41 -9.64 12.50
N ALA A 105 -8.42 -10.48 12.29
CA ALA A 105 -8.78 -11.56 13.21
C ALA A 105 -7.66 -12.60 13.45
N GLY A 106 -6.72 -12.75 12.52
CA GLY A 106 -5.57 -13.66 12.61
C GLY A 106 -4.37 -13.06 13.36
N LEU A 107 -4.41 -11.77 13.72
CA LEU A 107 -3.34 -11.13 14.47
C LEU A 107 -3.41 -11.49 15.97
N PRO A 108 -2.25 -11.50 16.64
CA PRO A 108 -2.19 -11.64 18.10
C PRO A 108 -3.09 -10.63 18.84
N GLU A 109 -3.65 -11.04 19.98
CA GLU A 109 -4.63 -10.23 20.72
C GLU A 109 -4.06 -8.91 21.22
N ASP A 110 -2.81 -8.92 21.67
CA ASP A 110 -2.05 -7.74 22.09
C ASP A 110 -1.90 -6.71 20.96
N VAL A 111 -1.72 -7.17 19.72
CA VAL A 111 -1.67 -6.31 18.53
C VAL A 111 -3.05 -5.73 18.25
N LYS A 112 -4.11 -6.54 18.26
CA LYS A 112 -5.48 -6.07 18.00
C LYS A 112 -5.94 -5.04 19.03
N GLU A 113 -5.67 -5.29 20.31
CA GLU A 113 -6.04 -4.39 21.41
C GLU A 113 -5.26 -3.07 21.35
N TYR A 114 -3.95 -3.11 21.12
CA TYR A 114 -3.10 -1.91 21.06
C TYR A 114 -3.54 -0.92 19.97
N PHE A 115 -3.89 -1.43 18.79
CA PHE A 115 -4.31 -0.59 17.66
C PHE A 115 -5.81 -0.24 17.71
N THR A 116 -6.67 -1.07 18.28
CA THR A 116 -8.10 -0.73 18.43
C THR A 116 -8.30 0.33 19.52
N ALA A 117 -7.62 0.21 20.66
CA ALA A 117 -7.80 1.12 21.80
C ALA A 117 -7.24 2.52 21.55
N ARG A 118 -6.29 2.68 20.61
CA ARG A 118 -5.66 3.97 20.32
C ARG A 118 -6.47 4.87 19.38
N PHE A 119 -7.51 4.35 18.74
CA PHE A 119 -8.30 5.07 17.74
C PHE A 119 -9.83 4.91 17.90
N ALA A 120 -10.30 4.36 19.03
CA ALA A 120 -11.72 4.21 19.37
C ALA A 120 -12.19 5.23 20.41
#